data_AF-C3XT58-F1
#
_entry.id   AF-C3XT58-F1
#
_cell.length_a   1.000
_cell.length_b   1.000
_cell.length_c   1.000
_cell.angle_alpha   90.00
_cell.angle_beta   90.00
_cell.angle_gamma   90.00
#
_symmetry.space_group_name_H-M   'P 1'
#
loop_
_entity.id
_entity.type
_entity.pdbx_description
1 polymer ?
#
loop_
_entity_poly.entity_id
_entity_poly.type
_entity_poly.pdbx_seq_one_letter_code
_entity_poly.pdbx_strand_id
1 'polypeptide(L)' 'GTVTSPNYPNDYDNDVTCVWKIIVAEGMMVRLTFDSFHLDDDGDYVEIYDG' A
#
# COMPACT_ATOMS: atom_id res chain seq x y z
N GLY A 1 1.80 -11.83 -3.76
CA GLY A 1 2.90 -10.93 -4.15
C GLY A 1 3.15 -9.95 -3.03
N THR A 2 4.14 -9.08 -3.18
CA THR A 2 4.50 -8.05 -2.18
C THR A 2 4.48 -6.69 -2.85
N VAL A 3 3.90 -5.71 -2.16
CA VAL A 3 3.93 -4.29 -2.52
C VAL A 3 4.68 -3.56 -1.42
N THR A 4 5.53 -2.61 -1.80
CA THR A 4 6.29 -1.79 -0.86
C THR A 4 6.04 -0.32 -1.14
N SER A 5 6.29 0.53 -0.14
CA SER A 5 6.40 1.97 -0.36
C SER A 5 7.50 2.27 -1.39
N PRO A 6 7.44 3.43 -2.05
CA PRO A 6 8.60 3.95 -2.77
C PRO A 6 9.84 3.92 -1.87
N ASN A 7 10.99 3.61 -2.45
CA ASN A 7 12.30 3.62 -1.80
C ASN A 7 12.52 2.61 -0.66
N TYR A 8 11.53 1.78 -0.30
CA TYR A 8 11.68 0.74 0.73
C TYR A 8 12.97 -0.08 0.51
N PRO A 9 13.82 -0.26 1.54
CA PRO A 9 13.55 -0.05 2.97
C PRO A 9 13.82 1.36 3.51
N ASN A 10 14.13 2.33 2.64
CA ASN A 10 14.29 3.72 3.05
C ASN A 10 12.94 4.45 3.07
N ASP A 11 12.95 5.67 3.60
CA ASP A 11 11.79 6.54 3.67
C ASP A 11 11.25 6.88 2.27
N TYR A 12 9.94 6.97 2.17
CA TYR A 12 9.26 7.45 0.97
C TYR A 12 9.42 8.97 0.84
N ASP A 13 9.31 9.49 -0.38
CA ASP A 13 9.41 10.93 -0.62
C ASP A 13 8.15 11.66 -0.13
N ASN A 14 8.30 12.91 0.34
CA ASN A 14 7.18 13.75 0.74
C ASN A 14 6.20 13.99 -0.42
N ASP A 15 4.93 14.22 -0.09
CA ASP A 15 3.86 14.56 -1.04
C ASP A 15 3.63 13.50 -2.16
N VAL A 16 4.02 12.24 -1.92
CA VAL A 16 3.85 11.16 -2.89
C VAL A 16 2.45 10.53 -2.80
N THR A 17 1.81 10.34 -3.96
CA THR A 17 0.58 9.53 -4.08
C THR A 17 0.86 8.29 -4.90
N CYS A 18 0.65 7.11 -4.30
CA CYS A 18 0.85 5.82 -4.96
C CYS A 18 -0.48 5.07 -5.06
N VAL A 19 -0.72 4.43 -6.21
CA VAL A 19 -1.92 3.62 -6.44
C VAL A 19 -1.52 2.26 -6.98
N TRP A 20 -1.93 1.20 -6.28
CA TRP A 20 -1.70 -0.18 -6.69
C TRP A 20 -3.04 -0.87 -6.94
N LYS A 21 -3.24 -1.40 -8.15
CA LYS A 21 -4.44 -2.16 -8.50
C LYS A 21 -4.17 -3.65 -8.35
N ILE A 22 -4.89 -4.29 -7.43
CA ILE A 22 -4.83 -5.74 -7.22
C ILE A 22 -6.06 -6.36 -7.88
N ILE A 23 -5.84 -7.23 -8.87
CA ILE A 23 -6.92 -7.92 -9.60
C ILE A 23 -6.70 -9.42 -9.46
N VAL A 24 -7.76 -10.14 -9.09
CA VAL A 24 -7.80 -11.59 -9.04
C VAL A 24 -8.93 -12.10 -9.93
N ALA A 25 -8.86 -13.38 -10.31
CA ALA A 25 -9.92 -14.02 -11.10
C ALA A 25 -11.25 -14.07 -10.32
N GLU A 26 -12.36 -14.21 -11.04
CA GLU A 26 -13.69 -14.36 -10.43
C GLU A 26 -13.73 -15.55 -9.45
N GLY A 27 -14.41 -15.36 -8.32
CA GLY A 27 -14.50 -16.37 -7.24
C GLY A 27 -13.29 -16.42 -6.31
N MET A 28 -12.25 -15.63 -6.55
CA MET A 28 -11.09 -15.50 -5.67
C MET A 28 -11.25 -14.31 -4.71
N MET A 29 -10.58 -14.38 -3.56
CA MET A 29 -10.53 -13.31 -2.56
C MET A 29 -9.11 -12.76 -2.41
N VAL A 30 -9.01 -11.46 -2.15
CA VAL A 30 -7.75 -10.81 -1.81
C VAL A 30 -7.60 -10.78 -0.29
N ARG A 31 -6.46 -11.28 0.22
CA ARG A 31 -6.04 -11.10 1.60
C ARG A 31 -4.82 -10.18 1.62
N LEU A 32 -4.94 -9.05 2.30
CA LEU A 32 -3.85 -8.11 2.53
C LEU A 32 -3.27 -8.34 3.93
N THR A 33 -1.97 -8.13 4.07
CA THR A 33 -1.25 -8.19 5.34
C THR A 33 -0.14 -7.15 5.28
N PHE A 34 0.00 -6.36 6.34
CA PHE A 34 1.09 -5.41 6.47
C PHE A 34 2.21 -6.07 7.27
N ASP A 35 3.26 -6.49 6.58
CA ASP A 35 4.45 -7.07 7.22
C ASP A 35 5.32 -5.98 7.89
N SER A 36 5.27 -4.75 7.35
CA SER A 36 5.86 -3.53 7.90
C SER A 36 4.96 -2.35 7.59
N PHE A 37 4.70 -1.49 8.57
CA PHE A 37 3.85 -0.32 8.42
C PHE A 37 4.37 0.83 9.29
N HIS A 38 4.88 1.86 8.64
CA HIS A 38 5.35 3.09 9.26
C HIS A 38 5.01 4.26 8.34
N LEU A 39 4.37 5.27 8.89
CA LEU A 39 4.00 6.51 8.24
C LEU A 39 4.42 7.66 9.16
N ASP A 40 4.66 8.83 8.58
CA ASP A 40 4.84 10.06 9.34
C ASP A 40 3.50 10.51 9.96
N ASP A 41 3.55 11.18 11.11
CA ASP A 41 2.37 11.64 11.86
C ASP A 41 1.69 12.87 11.20
N ASP A 42 2.28 13.39 10.13
CA ASP A 42 1.88 14.62 9.41
C ASP A 42 0.69 14.45 8.43
N GLY A 43 -0.17 13.44 8.69
CA GLY A 43 -1.39 13.22 7.91
C GLY A 43 -1.24 12.25 6.74
N ASP A 44 -0.14 11.50 6.70
CA ASP A 44 0.03 10.40 5.75
C ASP A 44 -0.91 9.24 6.08
N TYR A 45 -1.43 8.58 5.05
CA TYR A 45 -2.31 7.43 5.22
C TYR A 45 -2.18 6.43 4.08
N VAL A 46 -2.59 5.19 4.38
CA VAL A 46 -2.85 4.16 3.37
C VAL A 46 -4.35 3.87 3.38
N GLU A 47 -4.98 4.04 2.22
CA GLU A 47 -6.38 3.70 2.02
C GLU A 47 -6.51 2.39 1.24
N ILE A 48 -7.44 1.54 1.69
CA ILE A 48 -7.84 0.33 0.99
C ILE A 48 -9.33 0.47 0.68
N TYR A 49 -9.67 0.47 -0.61
CA TYR A 49 -11.06 0.53 -1.05
C TYR A 49 -11.33 -0.61 -2.05
N ASP A 50 -12.53 -1.19 -1.95
CA ASP A 50 -13.10 -2.01 -3.02
C ASP A 50 -13.76 -1.04 -4.01
N GLY A 51 -13.46 -1.21 -5.30
CA GLY A 51 -13.76 -0.23 -6.35
C GLY A 51 -15.25 0.06 -6.55
#